data_AF-A0A2M9Q931-F1
#
_entry.id   AF-A0A2M9Q931-F1
#
_cell.length_a   1.000
_cell.length_b   1.000
_cell.length_c   1.000
_cell.angle_alpha   90.00
_cell.angle_beta   90.00
_cell.angle_gamma   90.00
#
_symmetry.space_group_name_H-M   'P 1'
#
loop_
_entity.id
_entity.type
_entity.pdbx_description
1 polymer ?
#
loop_
_entity_poly.entity_id
_entity_poly.type
_entity_poly.pdbx_seq_one_letter_code
_entity_poly.pdbx_strand_id
1 'polypeptide(L)'
;MMNPKIRNENSPLEELMEAALNEANIKFRAQYTVYDGNKDKWNAKYTLDFLIYGEFCKIAVECDGNTYHDSSEARERDLRRDLWVKQLAFDDTLRFNTEQIKYNLDGCIKQIKNTIQAYDKIKYDKEKKFVFDITKIPSCVPKQDAEYIYKDLSKVIQHICNNAHTEVKITNRKKPFIVNAVRKSIFESGYAEINNTFVHFDSPQLETYKNHIDILFGAYNIPCSVIVASRMQEVEIPKELANDPTILKIIILYVTPSKLFKGKSFIILNGTTSNNNKVIHSDLVDYYEQDFDAIKCEELINEAERLERKLKQVYKKLYVLNHFRNSLVRKPFSTVDKVMYEKILISIKQFLLSKDLYLNEDVEALDIAVDWIKSEGIYFKNVPYTVHDVTLTIQHFRNKMVK
;
A
#
# COMPACT_ATOMS: atom_id res chain seq x y z
N MET A 1 68.63 39.66 -11.75
CA MET A 1 67.45 39.11 -12.45
C MET A 1 66.45 38.70 -11.40
N MET A 2 65.31 39.39 -11.31
CA MET A 2 64.24 39.08 -10.37
C MET A 2 63.56 37.77 -10.79
N ASN A 3 63.47 36.83 -9.84
CA ASN A 3 62.69 35.61 -9.98
C ASN A 3 61.22 36.01 -10.26
N PRO A 4 60.59 35.51 -11.34
CA PRO A 4 59.17 35.74 -11.53
C PRO A 4 58.43 35.01 -10.40
N LYS A 5 57.80 35.77 -9.51
CA LYS A 5 56.85 35.23 -8.53
C LYS A 5 55.80 34.43 -9.30
N ILE A 6 55.81 33.12 -9.11
CA ILE A 6 54.68 32.25 -9.42
C ILE A 6 53.50 32.87 -8.65
N ARG A 7 52.51 33.41 -9.37
CA ARG A 7 51.25 33.83 -8.74
C ARG A 7 50.58 32.53 -8.28
N ASN A 8 50.50 32.29 -6.98
CA ASN A 8 49.53 31.33 -6.47
C ASN A 8 48.15 31.84 -6.90
N GLU A 9 47.50 31.10 -7.79
CA GLU A 9 46.15 31.40 -8.26
C GLU A 9 45.09 31.09 -7.20
N ASN A 10 45.45 30.31 -6.16
CA ASN A 10 44.57 29.95 -5.06
C ASN A 10 44.66 30.96 -3.91
N SER A 11 43.50 31.29 -3.32
CA SER A 11 43.42 32.06 -2.08
C SER A 11 44.08 31.29 -0.91
N PRO A 12 44.67 31.95 0.10
CA PRO A 12 45.18 31.27 1.30
C PRO A 12 44.14 30.39 2.01
N LEU A 13 42.84 30.68 1.83
CA LEU A 13 41.75 29.85 2.34
C LEU A 13 41.57 28.56 1.53
N GLU A 14 41.70 28.65 0.20
CA GLU A 14 41.64 27.50 -0.68
C GLU A 14 42.82 26.56 -0.44
N GLU A 15 44.03 27.08 -0.21
CA GLU A 15 45.20 26.25 0.14
C GLU A 15 44.99 25.46 1.44
N LEU A 16 44.40 26.09 2.46
CA LEU A 16 44.06 25.43 3.73
C LEU A 16 43.00 24.34 3.53
N MET A 17 41.96 24.65 2.77
CA MET A 17 40.90 23.68 2.45
C MET A 17 41.47 22.51 1.62
N GLU A 18 42.29 22.78 0.63
CA GLU A 18 42.92 21.77 -0.23
C GLU A 18 43.81 20.82 0.57
N ALA A 19 44.62 21.34 1.48
CA ALA A 19 45.44 20.53 2.38
C ALA A 19 44.58 19.62 3.26
N ALA A 20 43.50 20.15 3.84
CA ALA A 20 42.58 19.39 4.69
C ALA A 20 41.78 18.33 3.91
N LEU A 21 41.37 18.62 2.67
CA LEU A 21 40.72 17.64 1.79
C LEU A 21 41.65 16.47 1.45
N ASN A 22 42.93 16.77 1.15
CA ASN A 22 43.95 15.76 0.91
C ASN A 22 44.21 14.89 2.14
N GLU A 23 44.39 15.50 3.32
CA GLU A 23 44.58 14.78 4.59
C GLU A 23 43.37 13.89 4.92
N ALA A 24 42.16 14.37 4.62
CA ALA A 24 40.93 13.62 4.79
C ALA A 24 40.68 12.53 3.73
N ASN A 25 41.58 12.40 2.74
CA ASN A 25 41.48 11.49 1.59
C ASN A 25 40.17 11.63 0.81
N ILE A 26 39.70 12.87 0.65
CA ILE A 26 38.49 13.20 -0.11
C ILE A 26 38.89 13.43 -1.57
N LYS A 27 38.16 12.83 -2.52
CA LYS A 27 38.40 13.04 -3.95
C LYS A 27 37.84 14.40 -4.38
N PHE A 28 38.66 15.24 -4.98
CA PHE A 28 38.22 16.55 -5.46
C PHE A 28 38.92 16.98 -6.76
N ARG A 29 38.39 18.04 -7.37
CA ARG A 29 39.05 18.83 -8.42
C ARG A 29 38.96 20.31 -8.06
N ALA A 30 40.12 20.95 -7.89
CA ALA A 30 40.20 22.39 -7.67
C ALA A 30 39.86 23.16 -8.95
N GLN A 31 39.37 24.40 -8.78
CA GLN A 31 39.05 25.35 -9.84
C GLN A 31 38.23 24.73 -10.99
N TYR A 32 37.10 24.12 -10.64
CA TYR A 32 36.25 23.45 -11.62
C TYR A 32 35.39 24.45 -12.39
N THR A 33 35.74 24.68 -13.66
CA THR A 33 34.96 25.53 -14.56
C THR A 33 33.70 24.82 -15.06
N VAL A 34 32.56 25.48 -14.89
CA VAL A 34 31.24 25.07 -15.39
C VAL A 34 30.90 25.89 -16.63
N TYR A 35 30.49 25.20 -17.70
CA TYR A 35 30.19 25.80 -19.00
C TYR A 35 28.69 25.96 -19.21
N ASP A 36 28.29 26.94 -20.02
CA ASP A 36 26.89 27.07 -20.45
C ASP A 36 26.47 25.85 -21.29
N GLY A 37 25.23 25.38 -21.12
CA GLY A 37 24.70 24.17 -21.74
C GLY A 37 24.48 24.26 -23.26
N ASN A 38 24.91 25.36 -23.88
CA ASN A 38 24.82 25.56 -25.32
C ASN A 38 25.97 24.80 -26.01
N LYS A 39 25.67 23.63 -26.58
CA LYS A 39 26.64 22.71 -27.18
C LYS A 39 27.56 23.34 -28.23
N ASP A 40 27.13 24.44 -28.84
CA ASP A 40 27.85 25.13 -29.91
C ASP A 40 28.77 26.26 -29.40
N LYS A 41 28.69 26.62 -28.11
CA LYS A 41 29.52 27.67 -27.49
C LYS A 41 29.93 27.24 -26.08
N TRP A 42 31.15 26.74 -25.95
CA TRP A 42 31.81 26.42 -24.67
C TRP A 42 32.18 27.69 -23.89
N ASN A 43 31.17 28.48 -23.52
CA ASN A 43 31.38 29.68 -22.73
C ASN A 43 31.49 29.28 -21.26
N ALA A 44 32.68 29.42 -20.68
CA ALA A 44 32.90 29.30 -19.25
C ALA A 44 32.00 30.31 -18.51
N LYS A 45 31.14 29.82 -17.61
CA LYS A 45 30.17 30.66 -16.90
C LYS A 45 30.62 30.95 -15.47
N TYR A 46 31.00 29.90 -14.74
CA TYR A 46 31.46 29.99 -13.36
C TYR A 46 32.65 29.05 -13.13
N THR A 47 33.54 29.40 -12.21
CA THR A 47 34.57 28.50 -11.70
C THR A 47 34.27 28.28 -10.22
N LEU A 48 34.11 27.01 -9.84
CA LEU A 48 33.94 26.56 -8.47
C LEU A 48 35.33 26.35 -7.86
N ASP A 49 35.51 26.70 -6.58
CA ASP A 49 36.82 26.54 -5.93
C ASP A 49 37.18 25.06 -5.82
N PHE A 50 36.23 24.22 -5.41
CA PHE A 50 36.39 22.77 -5.41
C PHE A 50 35.13 22.05 -5.88
N LEU A 51 35.32 21.04 -6.72
CA LEU A 51 34.32 20.02 -7.00
C LEU A 51 34.70 18.74 -6.26
N ILE A 52 33.89 18.36 -5.28
CA ILE A 52 34.05 17.16 -4.47
C ILE A 52 33.29 15.99 -5.10
N TYR A 53 33.91 14.81 -5.11
CA TYR A 53 33.33 13.58 -5.63
C TYR A 53 33.04 12.59 -4.49
N GLY A 54 31.79 12.16 -4.40
CA GLY A 54 31.40 10.92 -3.74
C GLY A 54 31.54 9.73 -4.69
N GLU A 55 31.05 8.57 -4.27
CA GLU A 55 30.94 7.38 -5.13
C GLU A 55 29.85 7.58 -6.21
N PHE A 56 28.76 8.26 -5.87
CA PHE A 56 27.61 8.53 -6.74
C PHE A 56 27.30 10.03 -6.86
N CYS A 57 27.71 10.85 -5.89
CA CYS A 57 27.38 12.27 -5.82
C CYS A 57 28.51 13.22 -6.25
N LYS A 58 28.12 14.46 -6.57
CA LYS A 58 29.03 15.58 -6.88
C LYS A 58 28.60 16.80 -6.08
N ILE A 59 29.50 17.35 -5.26
CA ILE A 59 29.21 18.49 -4.39
C ILE A 59 30.15 19.63 -4.75
N ALA A 60 29.59 20.83 -4.98
CA ALA A 60 30.38 22.05 -5.13
C ALA A 60 30.77 22.58 -3.74
N VAL A 61 32.02 22.98 -3.57
CA VAL A 61 32.52 23.65 -2.36
C VAL A 61 33.16 24.98 -2.76
N GLU A 62 32.76 26.05 -2.07
CA GLU A 62 33.26 27.40 -2.30
C GLU A 62 33.80 27.98 -0.98
N CYS A 63 34.95 28.63 -1.07
CA CYS A 63 35.70 29.25 0.02
C CYS A 63 35.49 30.77 -0.04
N ASP A 64 34.36 31.23 0.48
CA ASP A 64 33.99 32.64 0.46
C ASP A 64 34.89 33.44 1.43
N GLY A 65 35.67 34.37 0.88
CA GLY A 65 36.37 35.37 1.69
C GLY A 65 35.37 36.29 2.40
N ASN A 66 35.69 36.80 3.59
CA ASN A 66 34.87 37.79 4.33
C ASN A 66 34.72 39.15 3.61
N THR A 67 35.17 39.26 2.37
CA THR A 67 35.03 40.42 1.51
C THR A 67 34.05 40.04 0.42
N TYR A 68 32.94 40.80 0.36
CA TYR A 68 31.84 40.77 -0.61
C TYR A 68 30.57 40.02 -0.15
N HIS A 69 29.62 40.83 0.34
CA HIS A 69 28.22 40.91 -0.12
C HIS A 69 27.10 40.77 0.94
N ASP A 70 26.85 41.86 1.66
CA ASP A 70 25.64 42.04 2.46
C ASP A 70 24.56 42.90 1.76
N SER A 71 24.72 43.14 0.44
CA SER A 71 23.66 43.78 -0.36
C SER A 71 22.66 42.74 -0.88
N SER A 72 21.39 43.15 -0.97
CA SER A 72 20.30 42.31 -1.49
C SER A 72 20.57 41.79 -2.91
N GLU A 73 21.22 42.59 -3.76
CA GLU A 73 21.51 42.23 -5.15
C GLU A 73 22.53 41.08 -5.28
N ALA A 74 23.46 40.98 -4.34
CA ALA A 74 24.46 39.94 -4.36
C ALA A 74 23.91 38.61 -3.81
N ARG A 75 23.05 38.65 -2.80
CA ARG A 75 22.29 37.47 -2.35
C ARG A 75 21.41 36.91 -3.46
N GLU A 76 20.78 37.77 -4.27
CA GLU A 76 19.98 37.32 -5.41
C GLU A 76 20.84 36.71 -6.52
N ARG A 77 22.02 37.28 -6.77
CA ARG A 77 23.00 36.72 -7.73
C ARG A 77 23.50 35.34 -7.27
N ASP A 78 23.80 35.18 -5.98
CA ASP A 78 24.22 33.90 -5.41
C ASP A 78 23.13 32.85 -5.46
N LEU A 79 21.88 33.21 -5.12
CA LEU A 79 20.75 32.30 -5.21
C LEU A 79 20.52 31.82 -6.66
N ARG A 80 20.63 32.74 -7.64
CA ARG A 80 20.54 32.38 -9.07
C ARG A 80 21.70 31.48 -9.50
N ARG A 81 22.91 31.71 -8.97
CA ARG A 81 24.08 30.83 -9.19
C ARG A 81 23.81 29.44 -8.65
N ASP A 82 23.37 29.32 -7.40
CA ASP A 82 23.13 28.04 -6.74
C ASP A 82 22.03 27.23 -7.43
N LEU A 83 20.94 27.89 -7.83
CA LEU A 83 19.87 27.26 -8.60
C LEU A 83 20.36 26.77 -9.98
N TRP A 84 21.22 27.54 -10.65
CA TRP A 84 21.79 27.17 -11.95
C TRP A 84 22.80 26.02 -11.83
N VAL A 85 23.64 26.05 -10.79
CA VAL A 85 24.59 24.96 -10.47
C VAL A 85 23.81 23.69 -10.16
N LYS A 86 22.76 23.73 -9.34
CA LYS A 86 21.89 22.57 -9.07
C LYS A 86 21.25 21.98 -10.34
N GLN A 87 21.00 22.79 -11.37
CA GLN A 87 20.48 22.33 -12.66
C GLN A 87 21.53 21.58 -13.53
N LEU A 88 22.82 21.65 -13.20
CA LEU A 88 23.93 21.06 -13.98
C LEU A 88 24.50 19.77 -13.40
N ALA A 89 23.70 19.05 -12.61
CA ALA A 89 24.03 17.75 -12.01
C ALA A 89 25.00 17.77 -10.82
N PHE A 90 25.06 18.88 -10.09
CA PHE A 90 25.60 18.89 -8.72
C PHE A 90 24.48 18.63 -7.71
N ASP A 91 24.77 17.82 -6.71
CA ASP A 91 23.80 17.40 -5.70
C ASP A 91 23.64 18.45 -4.59
N ASP A 92 24.71 19.17 -4.28
CA ASP A 92 24.69 20.28 -3.33
C ASP A 92 25.82 21.30 -3.58
N THR A 93 25.69 22.47 -2.93
CA THR A 93 26.71 23.52 -2.88
C THR A 93 26.96 23.91 -1.43
N LEU A 94 28.19 23.71 -0.93
CA LEU A 94 28.62 24.11 0.39
C LEU A 94 29.50 25.34 0.30
N ARG A 95 29.18 26.38 1.07
CA ARG A 95 29.97 27.61 1.13
C ARG A 95 30.54 27.77 2.53
N PHE A 96 31.85 27.99 2.62
CA PHE A 96 32.55 28.19 3.88
C PHE A 96 33.20 29.56 3.91
N ASN A 97 32.89 30.34 4.95
CA ASN A 97 33.47 31.66 5.13
C ASN A 97 34.88 31.59 5.74
N THR A 98 35.54 32.76 5.81
CA THR A 98 36.90 32.87 6.35
C THR A 98 37.03 32.37 7.79
N GLU A 99 36.04 32.61 8.65
CA GLU A 99 36.09 32.21 10.05
C GLU A 99 35.98 30.69 10.20
N GLN A 100 35.08 30.07 9.44
CA GLN A 100 34.89 28.62 9.42
C GLN A 100 36.18 27.91 8.99
N ILE A 101 36.81 28.36 7.90
CA ILE A 101 38.03 27.74 7.38
C ILE A 101 39.21 27.94 8.32
N LYS A 102 39.38 29.14 8.91
CA LYS A 102 40.53 29.44 9.77
C LYS A 102 40.44 28.85 11.17
N TYR A 103 39.24 28.84 11.76
CA TYR A 103 39.07 28.50 13.17
C TYR A 103 38.35 27.17 13.41
N ASN A 104 37.74 26.58 12.37
CA ASN A 104 37.01 25.32 12.48
C ASN A 104 37.09 24.49 11.18
N LEU A 105 38.30 24.31 10.66
CA LEU A 105 38.54 23.56 9.43
C LEU A 105 38.03 22.12 9.53
N ASP A 106 38.27 21.46 10.67
CA ASP A 106 37.76 20.11 10.96
C ASP A 106 36.24 20.03 10.88
N GLY A 107 35.54 21.07 11.36
CA GLY A 107 34.09 21.19 11.23
C GLY A 107 33.63 21.27 9.78
N CYS A 108 34.37 22.00 8.93
CA CYS A 108 34.09 22.11 7.50
C CYS A 108 34.25 20.75 6.80
N ILE A 109 35.38 20.06 7.05
CA ILE A 109 35.63 18.72 6.50
C ILE A 109 34.58 17.71 6.97
N LYS A 110 34.18 17.76 8.24
CA LYS A 110 33.11 16.92 8.78
C LYS A 110 31.79 17.17 8.07
N GLN A 111 31.46 18.44 7.81
CA GLN A 111 30.25 18.79 7.06
C GLN A 111 30.31 18.23 5.63
N ILE A 112 31.43 18.39 4.92
CA ILE A 112 31.63 17.83 3.58
C ILE A 112 31.43 16.30 3.60
N LYS A 113 32.05 15.58 4.54
CA LYS A 113 31.90 14.12 4.66
C LYS A 113 30.46 13.69 4.90
N ASN A 114 29.75 14.37 5.80
CA ASN A 114 28.34 14.08 6.07
C ASN A 114 27.47 14.31 4.84
N THR A 115 27.72 15.39 4.09
CA THR A 115 27.01 15.69 2.84
C THR A 115 27.28 14.64 1.78
N ILE A 116 28.54 14.22 1.58
CA ILE A 116 28.89 13.11 0.67
C ILE A 116 28.09 11.85 1.04
N GLN A 117 28.16 11.44 2.32
CA GLN A 117 27.46 10.22 2.78
C GLN A 117 25.95 10.29 2.57
N ALA A 118 25.34 11.45 2.81
CA ALA A 118 23.90 11.63 2.63
C ALA A 118 23.50 11.50 1.14
N TYR A 119 24.19 12.20 0.25
CA TYR A 119 23.83 12.21 -1.17
C TYR A 119 24.26 10.94 -1.90
N ASP A 120 25.41 10.35 -1.56
CA ASP A 120 25.80 9.03 -2.08
C ASP A 120 24.75 7.99 -1.72
N LYS A 121 24.27 7.98 -0.47
CA LYS A 121 23.19 7.07 -0.07
C LYS A 121 21.91 7.31 -0.88
N ILE A 122 21.48 8.56 -1.04
CA ILE A 122 20.27 8.89 -1.81
C ILE A 122 20.40 8.44 -3.27
N LYS A 123 21.56 8.66 -3.90
CA LYS A 123 21.78 8.27 -5.29
C LYS A 123 21.96 6.77 -5.46
N TYR A 124 22.70 6.13 -4.57
CA TYR A 124 22.83 4.67 -4.53
C TYR A 124 21.46 4.00 -4.39
N ASP A 125 20.63 4.47 -3.45
CA ASP A 125 19.27 3.94 -3.24
C ASP A 125 18.39 4.16 -4.49
N LYS A 126 18.53 5.31 -5.16
CA LYS A 126 17.87 5.56 -6.45
C LYS A 126 18.37 4.59 -7.51
N GLU A 127 19.67 4.50 -7.74
CA GLU A 127 20.25 3.63 -8.78
C GLU A 127 19.87 2.16 -8.56
N LYS A 128 19.93 1.68 -7.32
CA LYS A 128 19.42 0.35 -6.93
C LYS A 128 17.93 0.15 -7.20
N LYS A 129 17.12 1.20 -7.11
CA LYS A 129 15.69 1.16 -7.43
C LYS A 129 15.45 1.00 -8.94
N PHE A 130 16.25 1.69 -9.76
CA PHE A 130 16.09 1.77 -11.22
C PHE A 130 16.81 0.67 -12.00
N VAL A 131 17.98 0.20 -11.53
CA VAL A 131 18.84 -0.75 -12.25
C VAL A 131 18.59 -2.16 -11.73
N PHE A 132 18.25 -3.06 -12.64
CA PHE A 132 18.07 -4.48 -12.36
C PHE A 132 19.07 -5.31 -13.18
N ASP A 133 19.96 -5.99 -12.46
CA ASP A 133 20.98 -6.90 -12.95
C ASP A 133 20.68 -8.31 -12.42
N ILE A 134 20.19 -9.14 -13.31
CA ILE A 134 19.75 -10.51 -13.02
C ILE A 134 20.88 -11.42 -12.50
N THR A 135 22.13 -11.10 -12.80
CA THR A 135 23.31 -11.86 -12.32
C THR A 135 23.62 -11.58 -10.85
N LYS A 136 23.06 -10.50 -10.30
CA LYS A 136 23.28 -10.04 -8.93
C LYS A 136 22.06 -10.28 -8.02
N ILE A 137 21.09 -11.10 -8.44
CA ILE A 137 19.93 -11.42 -7.61
C ILE A 137 20.42 -12.04 -6.29
N PRO A 138 19.99 -11.53 -5.13
CA PRO A 138 20.41 -12.08 -3.85
C PRO A 138 19.83 -13.48 -3.65
N SER A 139 20.55 -14.34 -2.93
CA SER A 139 20.11 -15.71 -2.60
C SER A 139 18.86 -15.75 -1.71
N CYS A 140 18.54 -14.64 -1.05
CA CYS A 140 17.28 -14.41 -0.36
C CYS A 140 16.92 -12.92 -0.34
N VAL A 141 15.64 -12.59 -0.29
CA VAL A 141 15.18 -11.20 -0.15
C VAL A 141 15.61 -10.63 1.21
N PRO A 142 16.43 -9.56 1.25
CA PRO A 142 16.81 -8.91 2.50
C PRO A 142 15.60 -8.23 3.16
N LYS A 143 15.44 -8.41 4.48
CA LYS A 143 14.32 -7.85 5.26
C LYS A 143 14.20 -6.33 5.07
N GLN A 144 15.34 -5.64 5.14
CA GLN A 144 15.41 -4.18 5.02
C GLN A 144 14.93 -3.67 3.65
N ASP A 145 15.32 -4.34 2.56
CA ASP A 145 14.89 -3.95 1.21
C ASP A 145 13.40 -4.21 1.00
N ALA A 146 12.88 -5.33 1.53
CA ALA A 146 11.45 -5.61 1.51
C ALA A 146 10.63 -4.56 2.28
N GLU A 147 11.12 -4.09 3.43
CA GLU A 147 10.50 -3.01 4.18
C GLU A 147 10.49 -1.68 3.41
N TYR A 148 11.57 -1.36 2.68
CA TYR A 148 11.60 -0.17 1.83
C TYR A 148 10.59 -0.26 0.69
N ILE A 149 10.57 -1.38 -0.03
CA ILE A 149 9.61 -1.65 -1.11
C ILE A 149 8.17 -1.54 -0.59
N TYR A 150 7.89 -2.15 0.58
CA TYR A 150 6.58 -2.06 1.22
C TYR A 150 6.19 -0.62 1.57
N LYS A 151 7.08 0.14 2.21
CA LYS A 151 6.78 1.53 2.62
C LYS A 151 6.45 2.43 1.44
N ASP A 152 7.11 2.22 0.31
CA ASP A 152 6.87 3.00 -0.92
C ASP A 152 5.57 2.55 -1.61
N LEU A 153 5.42 1.24 -1.86
CA LEU A 153 4.29 0.72 -2.63
C LEU A 153 2.98 0.66 -1.85
N SER A 154 2.99 0.44 -0.54
CA SER A 154 1.75 0.27 0.24
C SER A 154 0.84 1.49 0.16
N LYS A 155 1.41 2.71 0.22
CA LYS A 155 0.65 3.96 0.09
C LYS A 155 -0.02 4.08 -1.27
N VAL A 156 0.75 3.78 -2.32
CA VAL A 156 0.30 3.82 -3.71
C VAL A 156 -0.80 2.81 -3.95
N ILE A 157 -0.56 1.55 -3.57
CA ILE A 157 -1.51 0.45 -3.69
C ILE A 157 -2.81 0.78 -2.94
N GLN A 158 -2.74 1.29 -1.71
CA GLN A 158 -3.93 1.67 -0.94
C GLN A 158 -4.74 2.78 -1.60
N HIS A 159 -4.08 3.82 -2.11
CA HIS A 159 -4.77 4.89 -2.79
C HIS A 159 -5.54 4.37 -4.02
N ILE A 160 -4.91 3.49 -4.80
CA ILE A 160 -5.55 2.86 -5.96
C ILE A 160 -6.71 1.97 -5.52
N CYS A 161 -6.48 1.11 -4.54
CA CYS A 161 -7.46 0.20 -3.99
C CYS A 161 -8.72 0.92 -3.49
N ASN A 162 -8.56 1.98 -2.68
CA ASN A 162 -9.65 2.76 -2.12
C ASN A 162 -10.48 3.48 -3.20
N ASN A 163 -9.84 3.98 -4.25
CA ASN A 163 -10.51 4.71 -5.32
C ASN A 163 -11.14 3.79 -6.38
N ALA A 164 -10.54 2.62 -6.62
CA ALA A 164 -10.98 1.69 -7.66
C ALA A 164 -12.10 0.75 -7.19
N HIS A 165 -12.13 0.41 -5.90
CA HIS A 165 -13.08 -0.58 -5.39
C HIS A 165 -13.35 -0.43 -3.88
N THR A 166 -14.59 -0.08 -3.55
CA THR A 166 -15.09 -0.02 -2.16
C THR A 166 -15.78 -1.30 -1.71
N GLU A 167 -15.78 -2.35 -2.53
CA GLU A 167 -16.47 -3.59 -2.21
C GLU A 167 -15.47 -4.68 -1.83
N VAL A 168 -15.91 -5.59 -0.96
CA VAL A 168 -15.11 -6.67 -0.38
C VAL A 168 -14.66 -7.71 -1.43
N LYS A 169 -15.27 -7.76 -2.62
CA LYS A 169 -14.95 -8.75 -3.66
C LYS A 169 -14.66 -8.10 -5.01
N ILE A 170 -13.53 -8.47 -5.62
CA ILE A 170 -13.20 -8.02 -6.97
C ILE A 170 -14.00 -8.82 -8.00
N THR A 171 -14.63 -8.13 -8.94
CA THR A 171 -15.23 -8.77 -10.12
C THR A 171 -14.18 -9.03 -11.19
N ASN A 172 -14.33 -10.09 -12.00
CA ASN A 172 -13.41 -10.39 -13.11
C ASN A 172 -13.21 -9.21 -14.07
N ARG A 173 -14.22 -8.33 -14.22
CA ARG A 173 -14.12 -7.12 -15.04
C ARG A 173 -13.26 -6.02 -14.40
N LYS A 174 -13.20 -5.95 -13.07
CA LYS A 174 -12.44 -4.92 -12.33
C LYS A 174 -10.99 -5.32 -12.06
N LYS A 175 -10.66 -6.61 -11.98
CA LYS A 175 -9.27 -7.07 -11.75
C LYS A 175 -8.28 -6.45 -12.75
N PRO A 176 -8.49 -6.48 -14.08
CA PRO A 176 -7.56 -5.89 -15.04
C PRO A 176 -7.35 -4.38 -14.83
N PHE A 177 -8.40 -3.64 -14.44
CA PHE A 177 -8.30 -2.21 -14.17
C PHE A 177 -7.39 -1.92 -12.97
N ILE A 178 -7.57 -2.68 -11.88
CA ILE A 178 -6.73 -2.56 -10.67
C ILE A 178 -5.28 -2.92 -11.00
N VAL A 179 -5.06 -4.06 -11.68
CA VAL A 179 -3.72 -4.49 -12.09
C VAL A 179 -3.02 -3.42 -12.94
N ASN A 180 -3.70 -2.85 -13.92
CA ASN A 180 -3.13 -1.81 -14.77
C ASN A 180 -2.82 -0.51 -13.99
N ALA A 181 -3.69 -0.11 -13.06
CA ALA A 181 -3.45 1.05 -12.21
C ALA A 181 -2.24 0.83 -11.29
N VAL A 182 -2.15 -0.31 -10.63
CA VAL A 182 -1.01 -0.68 -9.77
C VAL A 182 0.27 -0.74 -10.60
N ARG A 183 0.24 -1.38 -11.77
CA ARG A 183 1.37 -1.47 -12.70
C ARG A 183 1.89 -0.09 -13.09
N LYS A 184 0.97 0.79 -13.52
CA LYS A 184 1.32 2.17 -13.91
C LYS A 184 2.03 2.88 -12.78
N SER A 185 1.49 2.82 -11.56
CA SER A 185 2.08 3.52 -10.43
C SER A 185 3.41 2.93 -9.96
N ILE A 186 3.61 1.61 -10.04
CA ILE A 186 4.93 0.98 -9.78
C ILE A 186 5.99 1.58 -10.71
N PHE A 187 5.71 1.66 -12.01
CA PHE A 187 6.70 2.15 -12.97
C PHE A 187 6.87 3.67 -12.92
N GLU A 188 5.81 4.44 -12.62
CA GLU A 188 5.91 5.88 -12.34
C GLU A 188 6.73 6.18 -11.07
N SER A 189 6.73 5.28 -10.09
CA SER A 189 7.61 5.35 -8.92
C SER A 189 9.08 5.04 -9.23
N GLY A 190 9.41 4.65 -10.46
CA GLY A 190 10.78 4.45 -10.92
C GLY A 190 11.34 3.05 -10.68
N TYR A 191 10.48 2.05 -10.45
CA TYR A 191 10.93 0.67 -10.37
C TYR A 191 11.27 0.10 -11.76
N ALA A 192 12.22 -0.83 -11.80
CA ALA A 192 12.70 -1.42 -13.05
C ALA A 192 11.64 -2.34 -13.67
N GLU A 193 11.33 -2.14 -14.95
CA GLU A 193 10.54 -3.10 -15.71
C GLU A 193 11.40 -4.30 -16.12
N ILE A 194 11.02 -5.50 -15.67
CA ILE A 194 11.67 -6.73 -16.11
C ILE A 194 10.96 -7.17 -17.39
N ASN A 195 11.56 -6.88 -18.55
CA ASN A 195 10.95 -7.24 -19.82
C ASN A 195 11.00 -8.76 -20.06
N ASN A 196 10.10 -9.25 -20.91
CA ASN A 196 9.98 -10.69 -21.21
C ASN A 196 11.25 -11.29 -21.84
N THR A 197 12.06 -10.48 -22.54
CA THR A 197 13.30 -10.94 -23.16
C THR A 197 14.34 -11.27 -22.09
N PHE A 198 14.55 -10.39 -21.10
CA PHE A 198 15.43 -10.63 -19.95
C PHE A 198 14.97 -11.84 -19.13
N VAL A 199 13.66 -11.99 -18.91
CA VAL A 199 13.11 -13.17 -18.23
C VAL A 199 13.44 -14.46 -18.99
N HIS A 200 13.26 -14.46 -20.31
CA HIS A 200 13.45 -15.66 -21.12
C HIS A 200 14.90 -16.14 -21.21
N PHE A 201 15.86 -15.21 -21.33
CA PHE A 201 17.26 -15.57 -21.56
C PHE A 201 18.07 -15.72 -20.27
N ASP A 202 17.82 -14.88 -19.27
CA ASP A 202 18.70 -14.80 -18.11
C ASP A 202 18.13 -15.41 -16.83
N SER A 203 16.79 -15.61 -16.75
CA SER A 203 16.15 -16.36 -15.65
C SER A 203 14.94 -17.15 -16.16
N PRO A 204 15.17 -18.25 -16.91
CA PRO A 204 14.11 -19.04 -17.53
C PRO A 204 13.06 -19.56 -16.52
N GLN A 205 13.45 -19.69 -15.26
CA GLN A 205 12.58 -20.10 -14.16
C GLN A 205 11.45 -19.08 -13.92
N LEU A 206 11.72 -17.78 -14.04
CA LEU A 206 10.70 -16.74 -13.92
C LEU A 206 9.67 -16.79 -15.06
N GLU A 207 10.06 -17.24 -16.26
CA GLU A 207 9.12 -17.42 -17.39
C GLU A 207 8.07 -18.49 -17.05
N THR A 208 8.44 -19.52 -16.29
CA THR A 208 7.50 -20.58 -15.88
C THR A 208 6.38 -20.07 -14.98
N TYR A 209 6.62 -18.96 -14.26
CA TYR A 209 5.66 -18.37 -13.33
C TYR A 209 4.79 -17.27 -13.92
N LYS A 210 5.08 -16.85 -15.16
CA LYS A 210 4.46 -15.67 -15.79
C LYS A 210 2.93 -15.71 -15.86
N ASN A 211 2.36 -16.90 -16.03
CA ASN A 211 0.90 -17.08 -16.06
C ASN A 211 0.24 -16.98 -14.67
N HIS A 212 1.04 -17.00 -13.60
CA HIS A 212 0.60 -16.92 -12.20
C HIS A 212 0.85 -15.55 -11.57
N ILE A 213 1.51 -14.64 -12.29
CA ILE A 213 1.94 -13.32 -11.81
C ILE A 213 1.23 -12.24 -12.61
N ASP A 214 0.56 -11.30 -11.93
CA ASP A 214 -0.14 -10.20 -12.59
C ASP A 214 0.84 -9.08 -13.01
N ILE A 215 1.88 -8.84 -12.21
CA ILE A 215 2.93 -7.83 -12.47
C ILE A 215 4.28 -8.36 -12.02
N LEU A 216 5.29 -8.28 -12.89
CA LEU A 216 6.68 -8.61 -12.57
C LEU A 216 7.53 -7.34 -12.74
N PHE A 217 8.33 -7.00 -11.72
CA PHE A 217 9.21 -5.83 -11.74
C PHE A 217 10.44 -6.07 -10.87
N GLY A 218 11.47 -5.24 -11.04
CA GLY A 218 12.71 -5.27 -10.27
C GLY A 218 12.79 -4.10 -9.30
N ALA A 219 13.26 -4.34 -8.08
CA ALA A 219 13.49 -3.31 -7.08
C ALA A 219 14.67 -3.69 -6.19
N TYR A 220 15.68 -2.82 -6.03
CA TYR A 220 16.87 -3.12 -5.23
C TYR A 220 17.56 -4.43 -5.68
N ASN A 221 17.52 -4.69 -6.98
CA ASN A 221 17.98 -5.94 -7.59
C ASN A 221 17.25 -7.22 -7.16
N ILE A 222 16.04 -7.07 -6.61
CA ILE A 222 15.17 -8.16 -6.19
C ILE A 222 14.02 -8.29 -7.20
N PRO A 223 13.80 -9.49 -7.78
CA PRO A 223 12.60 -9.77 -8.55
C PRO A 223 11.37 -9.68 -7.64
N CYS A 224 10.38 -8.90 -8.05
CA CYS A 224 9.15 -8.69 -7.30
C CYS A 224 7.95 -9.14 -8.16
N SER A 225 7.12 -10.02 -7.60
CA SER A 225 5.88 -10.47 -8.23
C SER A 225 4.68 -9.89 -7.48
N VAL A 226 3.77 -9.22 -8.19
CA VAL A 226 2.48 -8.78 -7.65
C VAL A 226 1.39 -9.72 -8.12
N ILE A 227 0.55 -10.15 -7.18
CA ILE A 227 -0.63 -10.98 -7.45
C ILE A 227 -1.84 -10.31 -6.82
N VAL A 228 -2.88 -10.08 -7.61
CA VAL A 228 -4.13 -9.44 -7.19
C VAL A 228 -5.25 -10.49 -7.21
N ALA A 229 -5.88 -10.70 -6.06
CA ALA A 229 -6.98 -11.66 -5.95
C ALA A 229 -8.07 -11.18 -4.99
N SER A 230 -9.28 -11.72 -5.13
CA SER A 230 -10.32 -11.46 -4.13
C SER A 230 -10.04 -12.27 -2.89
N ARG A 231 -9.78 -13.57 -3.03
CA ARG A 231 -9.60 -14.52 -1.93
C ARG A 231 -8.32 -15.31 -2.10
N MET A 232 -7.74 -15.78 -0.99
CA MET A 232 -6.54 -16.64 -1.06
C MET A 232 -6.74 -17.95 -1.82
N GLN A 233 -7.95 -18.50 -1.83
CA GLN A 233 -8.24 -19.72 -2.60
C GLN A 233 -8.19 -19.51 -4.11
N GLU A 234 -8.29 -18.26 -4.58
CA GLU A 234 -8.21 -17.90 -6.00
C GLU A 234 -6.75 -17.66 -6.45
N VAL A 235 -5.81 -17.62 -5.50
CA VAL A 235 -4.39 -17.38 -5.78
C VAL A 235 -3.73 -18.72 -6.10
N GLU A 236 -3.67 -19.06 -7.38
CA GLU A 236 -2.92 -20.23 -7.86
C GLU A 236 -1.41 -19.91 -7.94
N ILE A 237 -0.72 -19.91 -6.79
CA ILE A 237 0.75 -19.81 -6.75
C ILE A 237 1.37 -21.22 -6.80
N PRO A 238 2.21 -21.53 -7.80
CA PRO A 238 2.98 -22.77 -7.81
C PRO A 238 3.80 -22.94 -6.53
N LYS A 239 4.00 -24.18 -6.07
CA LYS A 239 4.75 -24.44 -4.83
C LYS A 239 6.20 -23.96 -4.92
N GLU A 240 6.77 -24.05 -6.12
CA GLU A 240 8.11 -23.62 -6.45
C GLU A 240 8.23 -22.11 -6.25
N LEU A 241 7.34 -21.33 -6.88
CA LEU A 241 7.28 -19.87 -6.69
C LEU A 241 7.03 -19.53 -5.22
N ALA A 242 6.04 -20.14 -4.57
CA ALA A 242 5.68 -19.85 -3.18
C ALA A 242 6.87 -20.02 -2.22
N ASN A 243 7.76 -20.97 -2.48
CA ASN A 243 8.92 -21.27 -1.63
C ASN A 243 10.24 -20.65 -2.09
N ASP A 244 10.26 -19.94 -3.23
CA ASP A 244 11.46 -19.32 -3.77
C ASP A 244 11.91 -18.13 -2.89
N PRO A 245 13.03 -18.19 -2.16
CA PRO A 245 13.43 -17.09 -1.28
C PRO A 245 13.99 -15.87 -2.03
N THR A 246 14.24 -15.95 -3.34
CA THR A 246 14.88 -14.89 -4.13
C THR A 246 13.87 -13.89 -4.69
N ILE A 247 12.60 -14.27 -4.75
CA ILE A 247 11.51 -13.45 -5.32
C ILE A 247 10.65 -12.90 -4.18
N LEU A 248 10.44 -11.58 -4.15
CA LEU A 248 9.48 -10.94 -3.25
C LEU A 248 8.06 -11.07 -3.81
N LYS A 249 7.17 -11.75 -3.09
CA LYS A 249 5.74 -11.84 -3.46
C LYS A 249 4.95 -10.76 -2.74
N ILE A 250 4.29 -9.90 -3.48
CA ILE A 250 3.34 -8.92 -2.96
C ILE A 250 1.94 -9.39 -3.36
N ILE A 251 1.16 -9.86 -2.39
CA ILE A 251 -0.18 -10.40 -2.64
C ILE A 251 -1.20 -9.38 -2.14
N ILE A 252 -2.01 -8.83 -3.04
CA ILE A 252 -3.07 -7.88 -2.71
C ILE A 252 -4.40 -8.64 -2.63
N LEU A 253 -4.99 -8.66 -1.43
CA LEU A 253 -6.24 -9.37 -1.14
C LEU A 253 -7.36 -8.42 -0.75
N TYR A 254 -8.55 -8.65 -1.30
CA TYR A 254 -9.73 -7.86 -0.97
C TYR A 254 -10.64 -8.50 0.09
N VAL A 255 -10.56 -9.83 0.23
CA VAL A 255 -11.26 -10.60 1.26
C VAL A 255 -10.24 -11.15 2.25
N THR A 256 -10.60 -11.07 3.53
CA THR A 256 -9.86 -11.69 4.63
C THR A 256 -9.58 -13.17 4.33
N PRO A 257 -8.32 -13.63 4.39
CA PRO A 257 -7.98 -15.00 4.05
C PRO A 257 -8.54 -15.98 5.09
N SER A 258 -9.09 -17.11 4.66
CA SER A 258 -9.57 -18.14 5.60
C SER A 258 -8.46 -19.10 6.07
N LYS A 259 -7.26 -19.00 5.49
CA LYS A 259 -6.06 -19.78 5.81
C LYS A 259 -4.85 -18.90 5.54
N LEU A 260 -3.85 -18.97 6.42
CA LEU A 260 -2.57 -18.27 6.23
C LEU A 260 -1.81 -18.85 5.03
N PHE A 261 -1.19 -17.96 4.26
CA PHE A 261 -0.24 -18.34 3.22
C PHE A 261 0.97 -19.02 3.85
N LYS A 262 1.49 -20.04 3.17
CA LYS A 262 2.76 -20.67 3.55
C LYS A 262 3.71 -20.54 2.37
N GLY A 263 4.78 -19.80 2.56
CA GLY A 263 5.79 -19.55 1.55
C GLY A 263 6.99 -18.81 2.13
N LYS A 264 7.87 -18.33 1.26
CA LYS A 264 9.02 -17.51 1.60
C LYS A 264 8.99 -16.19 0.84
N SER A 265 9.46 -15.16 1.51
CA SER A 265 9.67 -13.82 0.99
C SER A 265 8.39 -13.21 0.44
N PHE A 266 7.38 -13.05 1.29
CA PHE A 266 6.06 -12.58 0.90
C PHE A 266 5.52 -11.50 1.83
N ILE A 267 4.68 -10.65 1.26
CA ILE A 267 3.92 -9.61 1.97
C ILE A 267 2.49 -9.64 1.43
N ILE A 268 1.52 -9.85 2.32
CA ILE A 268 0.09 -9.82 1.99
C ILE A 268 -0.49 -8.49 2.43
N LEU A 269 -1.06 -7.76 1.47
CA LEU A 269 -1.66 -6.44 1.67
C LEU A 269 -3.18 -6.52 1.58
N ASN A 270 -3.84 -5.68 2.39
CA ASN A 270 -5.29 -5.51 2.31
C ASN A 270 -5.66 -4.48 1.23
N GLY A 271 -6.53 -4.88 0.31
CA GLY A 271 -7.00 -4.10 -0.84
C GLY A 271 -8.32 -3.33 -0.63
N THR A 272 -8.94 -3.33 0.56
CA THR A 272 -10.24 -2.67 0.80
C THR A 272 -10.21 -1.48 1.76
N THR A 273 -9.06 -1.17 2.35
CA THR A 273 -8.97 -0.62 3.72
C THR A 273 -9.74 0.67 4.05
N SER A 274 -10.48 0.62 5.16
CA SER A 274 -10.77 1.77 6.03
C SER A 274 -9.98 1.77 7.36
N ASN A 275 -9.21 0.72 7.70
CA ASN A 275 -8.49 0.59 8.98
C ASN A 275 -6.95 0.62 8.84
N ASN A 276 -6.25 0.94 9.95
CA ASN A 276 -4.80 1.16 10.06
C ASN A 276 -3.89 -0.06 9.77
N ASN A 277 -4.43 -1.27 9.66
CA ASN A 277 -3.63 -2.49 9.41
C ASN A 277 -3.57 -2.82 7.93
N LYS A 278 -2.46 -2.39 7.34
CA LYS A 278 -2.15 -2.43 5.91
C LYS A 278 -1.60 -3.77 5.44
N VAL A 279 -0.96 -4.51 6.35
CA VAL A 279 -0.38 -5.83 6.12
C VAL A 279 -1.28 -6.85 6.83
N ILE A 280 -1.74 -7.83 6.06
CA ILE A 280 -2.51 -8.98 6.56
C ILE A 280 -1.55 -10.00 7.16
N HIS A 281 -0.52 -10.39 6.41
CA HIS A 281 0.42 -11.43 6.83
C HIS A 281 1.74 -11.26 6.06
N SER A 282 2.86 -11.54 6.69
CA SER A 282 4.19 -11.40 6.08
C SER A 282 5.21 -12.23 6.85
N ASP A 283 6.22 -12.76 6.16
CA ASP A 283 7.42 -13.33 6.77
C ASP A 283 8.61 -12.36 6.80
N LEU A 284 8.48 -11.20 6.14
CA LEU A 284 9.56 -10.20 5.97
C LEU A 284 9.27 -8.86 6.66
N VAL A 285 8.03 -8.55 6.97
CA VAL A 285 7.64 -7.24 7.53
C VAL A 285 6.81 -7.48 8.77
N ASP A 286 7.11 -6.73 9.83
CA ASP A 286 6.37 -6.81 11.08
C ASP A 286 4.89 -6.44 10.82
N TYR A 287 3.99 -7.25 11.37
CA TYR A 287 2.56 -7.03 11.27
C TYR A 287 1.94 -7.27 12.65
N TYR A 288 0.89 -6.51 12.96
CA TYR A 288 0.06 -6.83 14.11
C TYR A 288 -0.85 -7.98 13.67
N GLU A 289 -0.67 -9.15 14.29
CA GLU A 289 -1.52 -10.31 14.06
C GLU A 289 -2.96 -9.89 14.39
N GLN A 290 -3.76 -9.73 13.33
CA GLN A 290 -5.17 -9.46 13.50
C GLN A 290 -5.84 -10.75 13.92
N ASP A 291 -6.76 -10.67 14.88
CA ASP A 291 -7.67 -11.78 15.16
C ASP A 291 -8.61 -11.94 13.95
N PHE A 292 -8.15 -12.73 12.98
CA PHE A 292 -8.87 -13.01 11.75
C PHE A 292 -10.20 -13.68 12.01
N ASP A 293 -10.32 -14.43 13.11
CA ASP A 293 -11.58 -15.02 13.51
C ASP A 293 -12.56 -13.95 13.98
N ALA A 294 -12.10 -12.95 14.73
CA ALA A 294 -12.92 -11.81 15.12
C ALA A 294 -13.40 -10.98 13.91
N ILE A 295 -12.50 -10.65 12.97
CA ILE A 295 -12.86 -9.90 11.74
C ILE A 295 -13.86 -10.68 10.90
N LYS A 296 -13.62 -11.99 10.70
CA LYS A 296 -14.54 -12.85 9.95
C LYS A 296 -15.90 -12.97 10.65
N CYS A 297 -15.93 -13.01 11.98
CA CYS A 297 -17.18 -12.98 12.74
C CYS A 297 -17.94 -11.67 12.48
N GLU A 298 -17.25 -10.53 12.50
CA GLU A 298 -17.84 -9.22 12.22
C GLU A 298 -18.40 -9.12 10.78
N GLU A 299 -17.66 -9.61 9.78
CA GLU A 299 -18.13 -9.69 8.39
C GLU A 299 -19.41 -10.54 8.26
N LEU A 300 -19.45 -11.70 8.93
CA LEU A 300 -20.61 -12.59 8.93
C LEU A 300 -21.83 -11.95 9.63
N ILE A 301 -21.60 -11.23 10.72
CA ILE A 301 -22.66 -10.48 11.43
C ILE A 301 -23.24 -9.41 10.50
N ASN A 302 -22.40 -8.61 9.85
CA ASN A 302 -22.83 -7.56 8.93
C ASN A 302 -23.64 -8.11 7.75
N GLU A 303 -23.23 -9.24 7.18
CA GLU A 303 -23.98 -9.90 6.09
C GLU A 303 -25.32 -10.46 6.59
N ALA A 304 -25.36 -11.04 7.78
CA ALA A 304 -26.60 -11.53 8.40
C ALA A 304 -27.60 -10.37 8.60
N GLU A 305 -27.16 -9.24 9.15
CA GLU A 305 -28.01 -8.05 9.33
C GLU A 305 -28.53 -7.48 8.01
N ARG A 306 -27.71 -7.51 6.96
CA ARG A 306 -28.11 -7.05 5.62
C ARG A 306 -29.19 -7.95 5.02
N LEU A 307 -29.04 -9.26 5.16
CA LEU A 307 -30.02 -10.25 4.71
C LEU A 307 -31.33 -10.12 5.49
N GLU A 308 -31.25 -9.90 6.81
CA GLU A 308 -32.42 -9.67 7.65
C GLU A 308 -33.20 -8.42 7.20
N ARG A 309 -32.51 -7.29 6.97
CA ARG A 309 -33.12 -6.07 6.45
C ARG A 309 -33.83 -6.28 5.10
N LYS A 310 -33.21 -7.03 4.19
CA LYS A 310 -33.84 -7.38 2.91
C LYS A 310 -35.10 -8.24 3.09
N LEU A 311 -35.04 -9.21 4.01
CA LEU A 311 -36.18 -10.06 4.32
C LEU A 311 -37.36 -9.25 4.87
N LYS A 312 -37.10 -8.32 5.81
CA LYS A 312 -38.09 -7.36 6.34
C LYS A 312 -38.77 -6.56 5.23
N GLN A 313 -38.00 -6.01 4.29
CA GLN A 313 -38.54 -5.26 3.16
C GLN A 313 -39.43 -6.12 2.25
N VAL A 314 -39.08 -7.38 2.00
CA VAL A 314 -39.91 -8.31 1.21
C VAL A 314 -41.24 -8.56 1.91
N TYR A 315 -41.23 -8.86 3.22
CA TYR A 315 -42.46 -9.06 3.98
C TYR A 315 -43.34 -7.81 4.03
N LYS A 316 -42.75 -6.62 4.23
CA LYS A 316 -43.48 -5.35 4.22
C LYS A 316 -44.18 -5.11 2.88
N LYS A 317 -43.51 -5.37 1.75
CA LYS A 317 -44.12 -5.25 0.40
C LYS A 317 -45.26 -6.25 0.18
N LEU A 318 -45.06 -7.51 0.57
CA LEU A 318 -46.09 -8.55 0.45
C LEU A 318 -47.33 -8.23 1.30
N TYR A 319 -47.12 -7.62 2.47
CA TYR A 319 -48.18 -7.24 3.40
C TYR A 319 -49.03 -6.05 2.89
N VAL A 320 -48.39 -4.99 2.38
CA VAL A 320 -49.08 -3.77 1.90
C VAL A 320 -49.98 -4.04 0.69
N LEU A 321 -49.65 -5.02 -0.15
CA LEU A 321 -50.35 -5.24 -1.42
C LEU A 321 -51.75 -5.88 -1.30
N ASN A 322 -52.26 -6.21 -0.11
CA ASN A 322 -53.57 -6.87 0.14
C ASN A 322 -53.83 -8.19 -0.67
N HIS A 323 -52.88 -8.60 -1.51
CA HIS A 323 -52.88 -9.80 -2.35
C HIS A 323 -52.39 -11.05 -1.59
N PHE A 324 -52.07 -10.91 -0.30
CA PHE A 324 -51.42 -11.95 0.49
C PHE A 324 -52.25 -13.24 0.59
N ARG A 325 -53.58 -13.15 0.61
CA ARG A 325 -54.46 -14.34 0.61
C ARG A 325 -54.37 -15.18 -0.68
N ASN A 326 -53.99 -14.56 -1.81
CA ASN A 326 -53.94 -15.20 -3.12
C ASN A 326 -52.52 -15.53 -3.60
N SER A 327 -51.46 -15.01 -2.95
CA SER A 327 -50.06 -15.25 -3.33
C SER A 327 -49.39 -16.43 -2.61
N LEU A 328 -50.10 -17.07 -1.67
CA LEU A 328 -49.61 -18.25 -0.97
C LEU A 328 -49.64 -19.46 -1.90
N VAL A 329 -48.51 -19.76 -2.52
CA VAL A 329 -48.30 -21.02 -3.28
C VAL A 329 -48.53 -22.25 -2.38
N ARG A 330 -48.45 -22.11 -1.05
CA ARG A 330 -48.72 -23.16 -0.06
C ARG A 330 -49.34 -22.59 1.21
N LYS A 331 -50.27 -23.33 1.84
CA LYS A 331 -50.79 -22.98 3.18
C LYS A 331 -49.64 -23.06 4.22
N PRO A 332 -49.57 -22.16 5.22
CA PRO A 332 -48.62 -22.28 6.31
C PRO A 332 -48.67 -23.68 6.93
N PHE A 333 -47.51 -24.26 7.23
CA PHE A 333 -47.38 -25.59 7.84
C PHE A 333 -47.99 -26.75 7.02
N SER A 334 -48.13 -26.59 5.70
CA SER A 334 -48.73 -27.62 4.82
C SER A 334 -47.95 -28.92 4.68
N THR A 335 -46.73 -29.01 5.20
CA THR A 335 -45.91 -30.22 5.35
C THR A 335 -46.05 -30.88 6.72
N VAL A 336 -46.70 -30.21 7.68
CA VAL A 336 -46.77 -30.62 9.07
C VAL A 336 -48.04 -31.45 9.29
N ASP A 337 -47.92 -32.53 10.07
CA ASP A 337 -49.08 -33.34 10.42
C ASP A 337 -50.08 -32.55 11.26
N LYS A 338 -51.35 -32.97 11.22
CA LYS A 338 -52.45 -32.22 11.84
C LYS A 338 -52.27 -32.01 13.35
N VAL A 339 -51.76 -33.01 14.06
CA VAL A 339 -51.60 -32.95 15.53
C VAL A 339 -50.52 -31.94 15.89
N MET A 340 -49.39 -31.97 15.18
CA MET A 340 -48.29 -31.05 15.42
C MET A 340 -48.64 -29.63 14.99
N TYR A 341 -49.37 -29.48 13.89
CA TYR A 341 -49.91 -28.19 13.44
C TYR A 341 -50.77 -27.52 14.52
N GLU A 342 -51.70 -28.25 15.13
CA GLU A 342 -52.54 -27.72 16.22
C GLU A 342 -51.73 -27.29 17.44
N LYS A 343 -50.71 -28.07 17.82
CA LYS A 343 -49.80 -27.71 18.93
C LYS A 343 -49.01 -26.42 18.64
N ILE A 344 -48.50 -26.27 17.42
CA ILE A 344 -47.79 -25.07 16.99
C ILE A 344 -48.72 -23.86 17.02
N LEU A 345 -49.95 -23.98 16.51
CA LEU A 345 -50.92 -22.88 16.54
C LEU A 345 -51.25 -22.42 17.97
N ILE A 346 -51.42 -23.36 18.90
CA ILE A 346 -51.70 -23.06 20.30
C ILE A 346 -50.50 -22.32 20.92
N SER A 347 -49.28 -22.82 20.71
CA SER A 347 -48.06 -22.20 21.21
C SER A 347 -47.88 -20.78 20.66
N ILE A 348 -48.04 -20.57 19.35
CA ILE A 348 -47.95 -19.25 18.73
C ILE A 348 -48.99 -18.30 19.32
N LYS A 349 -50.24 -18.76 19.48
CA LYS A 349 -51.32 -17.92 20.03
C LYS A 349 -51.06 -17.54 21.49
N GLN A 350 -50.62 -18.49 22.31
CA GLN A 350 -50.28 -18.23 23.72
C GLN A 350 -49.10 -17.26 23.84
N PHE A 351 -48.07 -17.45 23.02
CA PHE A 351 -46.91 -16.56 22.99
C PHE A 351 -47.28 -15.14 22.56
N LEU A 352 -48.12 -15.01 21.54
CA LEU A 352 -48.63 -13.70 21.09
C LEU A 352 -49.36 -12.97 22.21
N LEU A 353 -50.19 -13.68 22.99
CA LEU A 353 -50.93 -13.13 24.13
C LEU A 353 -50.08 -12.96 25.39
N SER A 354 -48.85 -13.47 25.42
CA SER A 354 -47.98 -13.38 26.60
C SER A 354 -47.36 -11.99 26.80
N LYS A 355 -47.39 -11.13 25.76
CA LYS A 355 -46.84 -9.77 25.82
C LYS A 355 -47.75 -8.79 25.08
N ASP A 356 -48.27 -7.80 25.79
CA ASP A 356 -49.15 -6.76 25.22
C ASP A 356 -48.50 -6.02 24.03
N LEU A 357 -47.17 -5.83 24.09
CA LEU A 357 -46.41 -5.21 23.01
C LEU A 357 -46.55 -5.93 21.65
N TYR A 358 -46.73 -7.26 21.64
CA TYR A 358 -46.84 -8.02 20.39
C TYR A 358 -48.19 -7.82 19.67
N LEU A 359 -49.16 -7.20 20.33
CA LEU A 359 -50.41 -6.78 19.69
C LEU A 359 -50.28 -5.42 19.00
N ASN A 360 -49.28 -4.60 19.35
CA ASN A 360 -49.06 -3.27 18.75
C ASN A 360 -48.66 -3.37 17.27
N GLU A 361 -49.43 -2.71 16.39
CA GLU A 361 -49.22 -2.64 14.92
C GLU A 361 -47.82 -2.20 14.50
N ASP A 362 -47.12 -1.43 15.34
CA ASP A 362 -45.75 -0.97 15.08
C ASP A 362 -44.69 -2.08 15.16
N VAL A 363 -45.00 -3.21 15.81
CA VAL A 363 -44.09 -4.36 15.90
C VAL A 363 -44.28 -5.27 14.68
N GLU A 364 -43.21 -5.53 13.92
CA GLU A 364 -43.31 -6.39 12.73
C GLU A 364 -43.58 -7.86 13.12
N ALA A 365 -44.51 -8.53 12.43
CA ALA A 365 -44.81 -9.93 12.69
C ALA A 365 -43.60 -10.87 12.50
N LEU A 366 -42.62 -10.48 11.69
CA LEU A 366 -41.36 -11.22 11.54
C LEU A 366 -40.53 -11.20 12.83
N ASP A 367 -40.47 -10.06 13.53
CA ASP A 367 -39.72 -9.94 14.78
C ASP A 367 -40.34 -10.85 15.85
N ILE A 368 -41.67 -10.86 15.94
CA ILE A 368 -42.42 -11.75 16.85
C ILE A 368 -42.20 -13.23 16.47
N ALA A 369 -42.13 -13.55 15.18
CA ALA A 369 -41.88 -14.91 14.71
C ALA A 369 -40.46 -15.39 15.07
N VAL A 370 -39.46 -14.53 14.90
CA VAL A 370 -38.08 -14.83 15.30
C VAL A 370 -37.98 -15.03 16.82
N ASP A 371 -38.64 -14.18 17.60
CA ASP A 371 -38.71 -14.32 19.06
C ASP A 371 -39.38 -15.64 19.47
N TRP A 372 -40.52 -15.97 18.87
CA TRP A 372 -41.20 -17.24 19.14
C TRP A 372 -40.32 -18.44 18.78
N ILE A 373 -39.61 -18.41 17.65
CA ILE A 373 -38.71 -19.50 17.25
C ILE A 373 -37.60 -19.70 18.29
N LYS A 374 -37.05 -18.61 18.83
CA LYS A 374 -35.99 -18.65 19.83
C LYS A 374 -36.49 -19.19 21.18
N SER A 375 -37.70 -18.87 21.60
CA SER A 375 -38.23 -19.25 22.92
C SER A 375 -39.00 -20.57 22.91
N GLU A 376 -39.97 -20.70 22.00
CA GLU A 376 -40.95 -21.80 21.97
C GLU A 376 -40.70 -22.76 20.79
N GLY A 377 -40.17 -22.24 19.67
CA GLY A 377 -39.88 -23.03 18.47
C GLY A 377 -38.88 -24.15 18.70
N ILE A 378 -38.02 -24.03 19.72
CA ILE A 378 -37.07 -25.09 20.10
C ILE A 378 -37.76 -26.42 20.45
N TYR A 379 -38.98 -26.37 20.99
CA TYR A 379 -39.79 -27.56 21.28
C TYR A 379 -40.36 -28.23 20.02
N PHE A 380 -40.32 -27.53 18.89
CA PHE A 380 -40.79 -28.00 17.58
C PHE A 380 -39.65 -28.19 16.58
N LYS A 381 -38.37 -28.18 17.02
CA LYS A 381 -37.20 -28.20 16.12
C LYS A 381 -37.13 -29.35 15.10
N ASN A 382 -37.82 -30.46 15.35
CA ASN A 382 -37.87 -31.62 14.45
C ASN A 382 -39.03 -31.56 13.43
N VAL A 383 -39.81 -30.47 13.44
CA VAL A 383 -40.97 -30.27 12.59
C VAL A 383 -40.57 -29.41 11.39
N PRO A 384 -40.93 -29.78 10.15
CA PRO A 384 -40.53 -29.06 8.95
C PRO A 384 -41.42 -27.81 8.76
N TYR A 385 -41.15 -26.77 9.54
CA TYR A 385 -41.73 -25.44 9.38
C TYR A 385 -40.64 -24.38 9.17
N THR A 386 -41.06 -23.22 8.68
CA THR A 386 -40.17 -22.10 8.37
C THR A 386 -40.56 -20.85 9.17
N VAL A 387 -39.64 -19.89 9.28
CA VAL A 387 -39.96 -18.55 9.83
C VAL A 387 -41.08 -17.86 9.05
N HIS A 388 -41.23 -18.21 7.77
CA HIS A 388 -42.36 -17.78 6.95
C HIS A 388 -43.68 -18.28 7.54
N ASP A 389 -43.83 -19.60 7.74
CA ASP A 389 -45.06 -20.21 8.28
C ASP A 389 -45.52 -19.56 9.60
N VAL A 390 -44.57 -19.28 10.49
CA VAL A 390 -44.80 -18.64 11.79
C VAL A 390 -45.21 -17.18 11.62
N THR A 391 -44.45 -16.40 10.84
CA THR A 391 -44.74 -14.97 10.56
C THR A 391 -46.17 -14.78 10.03
N LEU A 392 -46.59 -15.65 9.12
CA LEU A 392 -47.92 -15.57 8.52
C LEU A 392 -49.03 -15.88 9.51
N THR A 393 -48.78 -16.86 10.36
CA THR A 393 -49.74 -17.29 11.38
C THR A 393 -49.93 -16.23 12.45
N ILE A 394 -48.84 -15.60 12.89
CA ILE A 394 -48.87 -14.47 13.83
C ILE A 394 -49.69 -13.32 13.24
N GLN A 395 -49.40 -12.91 12.00
CA GLN A 395 -50.13 -11.82 11.37
C GLN A 395 -51.62 -12.13 11.22
N HIS A 396 -51.97 -13.37 10.85
CA HIS A 396 -53.36 -13.80 10.74
C HIS A 396 -54.10 -13.74 12.08
N PHE A 397 -53.45 -14.16 13.18
CA PHE A 397 -54.03 -14.03 14.51
C PHE A 397 -54.21 -12.57 14.92
N ARG A 398 -53.22 -11.72 14.70
CA ARG A 398 -53.31 -10.27 14.99
C ARG A 398 -54.44 -9.60 14.22
N ASN A 399 -54.55 -9.84 12.92
CA ASN A 399 -55.64 -9.31 12.08
C ASN A 399 -57.04 -9.78 12.52
N LYS A 400 -57.13 -10.93 13.19
CA LYS A 400 -58.39 -11.45 13.77
C LYS A 400 -58.69 -10.92 15.16
N MET A 401 -57.68 -10.45 15.89
CA MET A 401 -57.82 -9.93 17.26
C MET A 401 -58.04 -8.41 17.28
N VAL A 402 -57.60 -7.69 16.24
CA VAL A 402 -57.82 -6.24 16.06
C VAL A 402 -59.19 -5.93 15.43
N LYS A 403 -59.88 -6.93 14.88
CA LYS A 403 -61.29 -6.87 14.47
C LYS A 403 -62.19 -7.36 15.59
#